data_AF-A0A969Q0X1-F1
#
_entry.id   AF-A0A969Q0X1-F1
#
_cell.length_a   1.000
_cell.length_b   1.000
_cell.length_c   1.000
_cell.angle_alpha   90.00
_cell.angle_beta   90.00
_cell.angle_gamma   90.00
#
_symmetry.space_group_name_H-M   'P 1'
#
loop_
_entity.id
_entity.type
_entity.pdbx_description
1 polymer ?
#
loop_
_entity_poly.entity_id
_entity_poly.type
_entity_poly.pdbx_seq_one_letter_code
_entity_poly.pdbx_strand_id
1 'polypeptide(L)'
;MKKKLLIVGISASLGVVSPGMQASIALPPPEDIPEEILRTEIILEARSPIDGQPLTAAEYAQLKAELEQSAFPPQVSSNIRQLIFLLNVRKLLKLLLPF
;
A
#
# COMPACT_ATOMS: atom_id res chain seq x y z
N MET A 1 -18.73 65.82 -38.63
CA MET A 1 -19.84 65.01 -38.09
C MET A 1 -19.85 63.65 -38.76
N LYS A 2 -19.87 62.58 -37.95
CA LYS A 2 -20.38 61.22 -38.25
C LYS A 2 -19.61 60.39 -39.30
N LYS A 3 -18.73 59.48 -38.85
CA LYS A 3 -18.45 58.13 -39.42
C LYS A 3 -17.28 57.41 -38.70
N LYS A 4 -17.34 57.26 -37.38
CA LYS A 4 -16.41 56.39 -36.63
C LYS A 4 -17.13 55.55 -35.57
N LEU A 5 -18.36 55.15 -35.87
CA LEU A 5 -19.16 54.33 -34.96
C LEU A 5 -19.89 53.28 -35.78
N LEU A 6 -19.20 52.22 -36.20
CA LEU A 6 -19.82 50.95 -36.61
C LEU A 6 -18.79 49.86 -36.93
N ILE A 7 -17.91 49.52 -35.99
CA ILE A 7 -17.32 48.16 -35.96
C ILE A 7 -17.24 47.73 -34.48
N VAL A 8 -18.40 47.60 -33.85
CA VAL A 8 -18.59 46.63 -32.76
C VAL A 8 -19.19 45.42 -33.45
N GLY A 9 -18.40 44.35 -33.57
CA GLY A 9 -18.78 43.19 -34.35
C GLY A 9 -17.89 41.98 -34.10
N ILE A 10 -18.17 41.30 -32.99
CA ILE A 10 -18.25 39.84 -32.91
C ILE A 10 -16.97 39.07 -33.26
N SER A 11 -16.21 38.68 -32.23
CA SER A 11 -15.86 37.27 -31.96
C SER A 11 -14.98 37.20 -30.70
N ALA A 12 -15.63 37.18 -29.53
CA ALA A 12 -15.00 36.73 -28.30
C ALA A 12 -14.88 35.20 -28.36
N SER A 13 -13.99 34.72 -29.21
CA SER A 13 -13.70 33.30 -29.42
C SER A 13 -12.46 32.90 -28.64
N LEU A 14 -12.67 31.92 -27.76
CA LEU A 14 -11.72 30.93 -27.28
C LEU A 14 -10.52 31.42 -26.45
N GLY A 15 -10.59 31.06 -25.18
CA GLY A 15 -9.48 30.43 -24.48
C GLY A 15 -8.30 31.35 -24.22
N VAL A 16 -8.24 31.86 -22.99
CA VAL A 16 -6.98 32.35 -22.40
C VAL A 16 -5.97 31.21 -22.47
N VAL A 17 -5.14 31.19 -23.52
CA VAL A 17 -3.98 30.32 -23.58
C VAL A 17 -2.93 30.98 -22.68
N SER A 18 -2.93 30.54 -21.42
CA SER A 18 -1.88 30.87 -20.46
C SER A 18 -0.51 30.53 -21.09
N PRO A 19 0.45 31.48 -21.17
CA PRO A 19 1.80 31.22 -21.67
C PRO A 19 2.63 30.26 -20.80
N GLY A 20 2.04 29.68 -19.75
CA GLY A 20 2.75 28.94 -18.71
C GLY A 20 2.42 27.45 -18.63
N MET A 21 1.63 26.89 -19.56
CA MET A 21 1.31 25.46 -19.54
C MET A 21 2.48 24.65 -20.11
N GLN A 22 3.61 24.68 -19.41
CA GLN A 22 4.65 23.68 -19.60
C GLN A 22 4.08 22.35 -19.13
N ALA A 23 4.00 21.38 -20.03
CA ALA A 23 3.76 20.00 -19.66
C ALA A 23 4.93 19.56 -18.76
N SER A 24 4.72 19.59 -17.45
CA SER A 24 5.66 19.02 -16.50
C SER A 24 5.67 17.52 -16.73
N ILE A 25 6.69 17.02 -17.41
CA ILE A 25 7.00 15.60 -17.37
C ILE A 25 7.60 15.39 -15.98
N ALA A 26 6.75 15.03 -15.02
CA ALA A 26 7.16 14.68 -13.67
C ALA A 26 7.79 13.28 -13.71
N LEU A 27 8.99 13.18 -14.30
CA LEU A 27 9.81 12.00 -14.13
C LEU A 27 10.19 11.90 -12.64
N PRO A 28 10.22 10.68 -12.08
CA PRO A 28 10.76 10.49 -10.74
C PRO A 28 12.21 11.01 -10.69
N PRO A 29 12.68 11.44 -9.51
CA PRO A 29 14.08 11.80 -9.28
C PRO A 29 15.03 10.73 -9.87
N PRO A 30 16.16 11.11 -10.47
CA PRO A 30 17.09 10.15 -11.07
C PRO A 30 17.72 9.19 -10.04
N GLU A 31 17.61 9.51 -8.74
CA GLU A 31 18.02 8.65 -7.64
C GLU A 31 17.00 7.53 -7.32
N ASP A 32 15.75 7.66 -7.77
CA ASP A 32 14.73 6.65 -7.53
C ASP A 32 14.90 5.46 -8.47
N ILE A 33 14.93 4.26 -7.88
CA ILE A 33 15.03 3.01 -8.62
C ILE A 33 13.71 2.76 -9.36
N PRO A 34 13.73 2.55 -10.70
CA PRO A 34 12.54 2.20 -11.46
C PRO A 34 11.84 0.95 -10.93
N GLU A 35 10.51 0.95 -10.98
CA GLU A 35 9.71 -0.16 -10.48
C GLU A 35 9.98 -1.46 -11.25
N GLU A 36 10.30 -1.37 -12.54
CA GLU A 36 10.66 -2.50 -13.38
C GLU A 36 11.90 -3.23 -12.86
N ILE A 37 12.85 -2.49 -12.26
CA ILE A 37 14.05 -3.08 -11.65
C ILE A 37 13.67 -3.75 -10.34
N LEU A 38 12.92 -3.07 -9.47
CA LEU A 38 12.46 -3.61 -8.18
C LEU A 38 11.62 -4.89 -8.34
N ARG A 39 10.80 -4.98 -9.39
CA ARG A 39 10.01 -6.18 -9.71
C ARG A 39 10.88 -7.37 -10.14
N THR A 40 12.10 -7.13 -10.58
CA THR A 40 13.08 -8.17 -10.93
C THR A 40 14.05 -8.50 -9.81
N GLU A 41 14.10 -7.69 -8.76
CA GLU A 41 14.93 -7.96 -7.59
C GLU A 41 14.40 -9.17 -6.82
N ILE A 42 15.23 -10.22 -6.74
CA ILE A 42 14.93 -11.39 -5.93
C ILE A 42 15.35 -11.05 -4.50
N ILE A 43 14.38 -10.80 -3.63
CA ILE A 43 14.62 -10.55 -2.21
C ILE A 43 15.10 -11.86 -1.58
N LEU A 44 16.42 -12.02 -1.44
CA LEU A 44 17.06 -13.18 -0.81
C LEU A 44 17.13 -13.04 0.72
N GLU A 45 16.92 -11.82 1.22
CA GLU A 45 16.91 -11.50 2.64
C GLU A 45 15.56 -11.89 3.25
N ALA A 46 15.54 -13.02 3.95
CA ALA A 46 14.40 -13.37 4.79
C ALA A 46 14.50 -12.61 6.11
N ARG A 47 13.37 -12.34 6.77
CA ARG A 47 13.37 -11.92 8.18
C ARG A 47 12.89 -13.06 9.06
N SER A 48 13.49 -13.19 10.25
CA SER A 48 13.02 -14.16 11.23
C SER A 48 11.55 -13.89 11.56
N PRO A 49 10.65 -14.90 11.47
CA PRO A 49 9.25 -14.77 11.86
C PRO A 49 9.07 -14.57 13.38
N ILE A 50 10.13 -14.75 14.16
CA ILE A 50 10.12 -14.62 15.62
C ILE A 50 10.57 -13.20 16.03
N ASP A 51 11.69 -12.74 15.48
CA ASP A 51 12.38 -11.52 15.96
C ASP A 51 12.50 -10.40 14.92
N GLY A 52 12.11 -10.64 13.66
CA GLY A 52 12.20 -9.67 12.57
C GLY A 52 13.61 -9.32 12.12
N GLN A 53 14.63 -10.00 12.64
CA GLN A 53 16.04 -9.82 12.25
C GLN A 53 16.31 -10.35 10.84
N PRO A 54 17.25 -9.75 10.09
CA PRO A 54 17.66 -10.27 8.79
C PRO A 54 18.26 -11.67 8.95
N LEU A 55 17.88 -12.58 8.08
CA LEU A 55 18.21 -13.98 8.11
C LEU A 55 18.56 -14.43 6.69
N THR A 56 19.59 -15.26 6.54
CA THR A 56 19.92 -15.82 5.23
C THR A 56 18.87 -16.85 4.79
N ALA A 57 18.74 -17.08 3.48
CA ALA A 57 17.78 -18.06 2.95
C ALA A 57 17.98 -19.48 3.51
N ALA A 58 19.23 -19.87 3.80
CA ALA A 58 19.55 -21.19 4.36
C ALA A 58 19.10 -21.31 5.83
N GLU A 59 19.39 -20.30 6.64
CA GLU A 59 18.95 -20.23 8.04
C GLU A 59 17.41 -20.15 8.14
N TYR A 60 16.76 -19.44 7.22
CA TYR A 60 15.29 -19.39 7.15
C TYR A 60 14.68 -20.77 6.85
N ALA A 61 15.26 -21.50 5.90
CA ALA A 61 14.80 -22.85 5.56
C ALA A 61 14.96 -23.81 6.76
N GLN A 62 16.07 -23.72 7.50
CA GLN A 62 16.29 -24.51 8.71
C GLN A 62 15.30 -24.15 9.82
N LEU A 63 15.12 -22.85 10.11
CA LEU A 63 14.19 -22.37 11.12
C LEU A 63 12.75 -22.81 10.81
N LYS A 64 12.35 -22.74 9.55
CA LYS A 64 11.03 -23.18 9.12
C LYS A 64 10.85 -24.70 9.31
N ALA A 65 11.86 -25.50 8.95
CA ALA A 65 11.83 -26.95 9.15
C ALA A 65 11.71 -27.31 10.64
N GLU A 66 12.41 -26.58 11.53
CA GLU A 66 12.32 -26.78 12.98
C GLU A 66 10.93 -26.40 13.52
N LEU A 67 10.36 -25.28 13.08
CA LEU A 67 9.02 -24.85 13.47
C LEU A 67 7.92 -25.82 13.01
N GLU A 68 8.06 -26.41 11.81
CA GLU A 68 7.13 -27.42 11.29
C GLU A 68 7.28 -28.79 11.98
N GLN A 69 8.49 -29.12 12.46
CA GLN A 69 8.75 -30.35 13.21
C GLN A 69 8.30 -30.29 14.67
N SER A 70 7.95 -29.11 15.19
CA SER A 70 7.38 -28.98 16.53
C SER A 70 6.12 -29.84 16.67
N ALA A 71 6.22 -30.90 17.47
CA ALA A 71 5.09 -31.77 17.82
C ALA A 71 4.02 -31.04 18.65
N PHE A 72 4.34 -29.85 19.17
CA PHE A 72 3.43 -29.04 19.97
C PHE A 72 2.74 -27.98 19.12
N PRO A 73 1.41 -27.79 19.31
CA PRO A 73 0.69 -26.72 18.64
C PRO A 73 1.28 -25.36 19.04
N PRO A 74 1.21 -24.34 18.14
CA PRO A 74 1.74 -23.02 18.41
C PRO A 74 1.18 -22.49 19.73
N GLN A 75 2.08 -22.18 20.67
CA GLN A 75 1.71 -21.74 22.00
C GLN A 75 1.27 -20.27 21.96
N VAL A 76 -0.04 -20.07 21.87
CA VAL A 76 -0.65 -18.74 22.02
C VAL A 76 -0.68 -18.37 23.50
N SER A 77 -0.33 -17.12 23.83
CA SER A 77 -0.36 -16.65 25.22
C SER A 77 -1.76 -16.79 25.83
N SER A 78 -1.82 -17.02 27.15
CA SER A 78 -3.09 -17.18 27.89
C SER A 78 -4.04 -16.01 27.65
N ASN A 79 -3.50 -14.79 27.59
CA ASN A 79 -4.26 -13.57 27.32
C ASN A 79 -4.94 -13.60 25.94
N ILE A 80 -4.21 -14.01 24.89
CA ILE A 80 -4.78 -14.10 23.53
C ILE A 80 -5.83 -15.21 23.48
N ARG A 81 -5.58 -16.35 24.13
CA ARG A 81 -6.56 -17.45 24.21
C ARG A 81 -7.87 -16.99 24.87
N GLN A 82 -7.77 -16.24 25.97
CA GLN A 82 -8.93 -15.66 26.65
C GLN A 82 -9.65 -14.64 25.77
N LEU A 83 -8.91 -13.78 25.06
CA LEU A 83 -9.49 -12.83 24.13
C LEU A 83 -10.27 -13.52 23.00
N ILE A 84 -9.68 -14.56 22.38
CA ILE A 84 -10.34 -15.38 21.35
C ILE A 84 -11.63 -16.00 21.91
N PHE A 85 -11.58 -16.54 23.13
CA PHE A 85 -12.77 -17.10 23.79
C PHE A 85 -13.88 -16.05 23.96
N LEU A 86 -13.55 -14.87 24.49
CA LEU A 86 -14.52 -13.77 24.68
C LEU A 86 -15.12 -13.29 23.35
N LEU A 87 -14.31 -13.25 22.28
CA LEU A 87 -14.80 -12.91 20.93
C LEU A 87 -15.77 -13.97 20.40
N ASN A 88 -15.50 -15.25 20.63
CA ASN A 88 -16.41 -16.33 20.25
C ASN A 88 -17.72 -16.27 21.03
N VAL A 89 -17.67 -15.99 22.35
CA VAL A 89 -18.87 -15.77 23.17
C VAL A 89 -19.65 -14.56 22.65
N ARG A 90 -19.00 -13.44 22.39
CA ARG A 90 -19.64 -12.24 21.80
C ARG A 90 -20.30 -12.56 20.47
N LYS A 91 -19.65 -13.35 19.61
CA LYS A 91 -20.20 -13.77 18.31
C LYS A 91 -21.45 -14.63 18.50
N LEU A 92 -21.44 -15.57 19.45
CA LEU A 92 -22.61 -16.38 19.79
C LEU A 92 -23.76 -15.52 20.34
N LEU A 93 -23.45 -14.59 21.24
CA LEU A 93 -24.45 -13.67 21.79
C LEU A 93 -25.09 -12.81 20.70
N LYS A 94 -24.29 -12.27 19.78
CA LYS A 94 -24.80 -11.51 18.62
C LYS A 94 -25.70 -12.35 17.69
N LEU A 95 -25.44 -13.66 17.60
CA LEU A 95 -26.28 -14.55 16.82
C LEU A 95 -27.65 -14.78 17.48
N LEU A 96 -27.66 -14.93 18.82
CA LEU A 96 -28.88 -15.21 19.59
C LEU A 96 -29.68 -13.96 19.93
N LEU A 97 -29.01 -12.81 20.07
CA LEU A 97 -29.59 -11.51 20.45
C LEU A 97 -29.24 -10.47 19.38
N PRO A 98 -29.98 -10.44 18.25
CA PRO A 98 -29.68 -9.57 17.10
C PRO A 98 -30.27 -8.15 17.27
N PHE A 99 -30.06 -7.53 18.42
CA PHE A 99 -30.58 -6.19 18.75
C PHE A 99 -29.53 -5.32 19.45
#